data_AF-A0A3M7HF85-F1
#
_entry.id   AF-A0A3M7HF85-F1
#
_cell.length_a   1.000
_cell.length_b   1.000
_cell.length_c   1.000
_cell.angle_alpha   90.00
_cell.angle_beta   90.00
_cell.angle_gamma   90.00
#
_symmetry.space_group_name_H-M   'P 1'
#
loop_
_entity.id
_entity.type
_entity.pdbx_description
1 polymer ?
#
loop_
_entity_poly.entity_id
_entity_poly.type
_entity_poly.pdbx_seq_one_letter_code
_entity_poly.pdbx_strand_id
1 'polypeptide(L)'
;MQILEGDTPRSYNDEILNRLDDFMHNAQSYGIKLIISFHSYNALKAHSDFYGQYYGTGLFYSDSNAIGYYKDRIAHVMAHVNPHNGKPWSESPEYIFAFETQNEAMHGNEYPDVLADWQCEIAGAIKGNLQGRSDILVSTGGGSYLATSAQDPYFSCAALDVVAIHAYGLADLTKEALEPYVMKAQRSGKKLIMQEWGMCYYDTSNNNCPTGNALSTLTRDNNIKKYADSIGLAGIPWMYWQIIPNGDPHYGYDYEVREPYRPQDENVCFADSQQVGIDHQNWGALKAASQVASQYAAAFDFSEWL
;
A
#
# COMPACT_ATOMS: atom_id res chain seq x y z
N MET A 1 8.16 12.94 14.40
CA MET A 1 7.73 11.56 14.18
C MET A 1 8.97 10.68 14.34
N GLN A 2 8.84 9.48 14.93
CA GLN A 2 9.97 8.55 14.94
C GLN A 2 10.01 7.84 13.59
N ILE A 3 11.19 7.75 12.97
CA ILE A 3 11.45 7.02 11.72
C ILE A 3 12.37 5.84 11.99
N LEU A 4 12.19 4.73 11.27
CA LEU A 4 12.95 3.49 11.49
C LEU A 4 14.43 3.72 11.24
N GLU A 5 14.75 4.46 10.18
CA GLU A 5 16.09 4.77 9.78
C GLU A 5 16.13 6.27 9.48
N GLY A 6 16.98 6.99 10.22
CA GLY A 6 17.06 8.45 10.16
C GLY A 6 17.95 8.94 9.03
N ASP A 7 18.82 9.89 9.36
CA ASP A 7 19.76 10.50 8.41
C ASP A 7 21.03 9.67 8.19
N THR A 8 21.15 8.51 8.86
CA THR A 8 22.34 7.64 8.79
C THR A 8 21.95 6.23 8.38
N PRO A 9 22.53 5.66 7.31
CA PRO A 9 22.25 4.29 6.90
C PRO A 9 22.68 3.31 8.00
N ARG A 10 21.92 2.23 8.18
CA ARG A 10 22.13 1.15 9.17
C ARG A 10 22.03 1.58 10.62
N SER A 11 21.47 2.76 10.90
CA SER A 11 21.18 3.22 12.25
C SER A 11 19.68 3.09 12.52
N TYR A 12 19.27 1.93 13.00
CA TYR A 12 17.85 1.58 13.19
C TYR A 12 17.31 2.00 14.55
N ASN A 13 16.08 2.51 14.56
CA ASN A 13 15.29 2.77 15.75
C ASN A 13 14.17 1.71 15.88
N ASP A 14 14.49 0.62 16.59
CA ASP A 14 13.58 -0.52 16.76
C ASP A 14 12.36 -0.22 17.66
N GLU A 15 12.27 0.97 18.27
CA GLU A 15 11.05 1.38 18.98
C GLU A 15 9.82 1.30 18.07
N ILE A 16 9.97 1.57 16.77
CA ILE A 16 8.88 1.48 15.80
C ILE A 16 8.51 0.03 15.51
N LEU A 17 9.49 -0.86 15.39
CA LEU A 17 9.24 -2.30 15.19
C LEU A 17 8.55 -2.89 16.42
N ASN A 18 8.97 -2.52 17.63
CA ASN A 18 8.33 -2.92 18.88
C ASN A 18 6.87 -2.43 18.96
N ARG A 19 6.57 -1.22 18.50
CA ARG A 19 5.17 -0.72 18.43
C ARG A 19 4.34 -1.50 17.42
N LEU A 20 4.93 -1.91 16.30
CA LEU A 20 4.28 -2.76 15.31
C LEU A 20 4.08 -4.19 15.83
N ASP A 21 4.96 -4.71 16.68
CA ASP A 21 4.77 -6.02 17.33
C ASP A 21 3.49 -6.06 18.17
N ASP A 22 3.28 -5.05 19.01
CA ASP A 22 2.06 -4.92 19.82
C ASP A 22 0.82 -4.78 18.93
N PHE A 23 0.92 -4.01 17.84
CA PHE A 23 -0.18 -3.85 16.90
C PHE A 23 -0.51 -5.16 16.17
N MET A 24 0.50 -5.89 15.68
CA MET A 24 0.32 -7.21 15.05
C MET A 24 -0.31 -8.22 16.00
N HIS A 25 0.16 -8.28 17.24
CA HIS A 25 -0.40 -9.18 18.25
C HIS A 25 -1.88 -8.88 18.53
N ASN A 26 -2.22 -7.59 18.68
CA ASN A 26 -3.59 -7.17 18.86
C ASN A 26 -4.45 -7.47 17.64
N ALA A 27 -3.99 -7.16 16.42
CA ALA A 27 -4.70 -7.42 15.18
C ALA A 27 -5.01 -8.90 14.99
N GLN A 28 -4.03 -9.77 15.30
CA GLN A 28 -4.19 -11.21 15.21
C GLN A 28 -5.30 -11.75 16.13
N SER A 29 -5.52 -11.14 17.30
CA SER A 29 -6.62 -11.51 18.19
C SER A 29 -8.02 -11.29 17.57
N TYR A 30 -8.09 -10.45 16.52
CA TYR A 30 -9.29 -10.22 15.70
C TYR A 30 -9.26 -10.99 14.37
N GLY A 31 -8.29 -11.88 14.16
CA GLY A 31 -8.10 -12.60 12.90
C GLY A 31 -7.61 -11.70 11.76
N ILE A 32 -6.97 -10.58 12.07
CA ILE A 32 -6.43 -9.62 11.08
C ILE A 32 -4.93 -9.86 10.94
N LYS A 33 -4.46 -9.93 9.70
CA LYS A 33 -3.03 -9.95 9.33
C LYS A 33 -2.64 -8.66 8.62
N LEU A 34 -1.35 -8.38 8.59
CA LEU A 34 -0.79 -7.15 8.03
C LEU A 34 -0.12 -7.37 6.68
N ILE A 35 -0.22 -6.35 5.83
CA ILE A 35 0.66 -6.12 4.70
C ILE A 35 1.63 -5.03 5.10
N ILE A 36 2.93 -5.30 5.00
CA ILE A 36 3.97 -4.40 5.52
C ILE A 36 4.86 -3.93 4.37
N SER A 37 4.77 -2.62 4.07
CA SER A 37 5.70 -1.92 3.20
C SER A 37 6.94 -1.48 3.98
N PHE A 38 8.13 -1.81 3.47
CA PHE A 38 9.39 -1.44 4.14
C PHE A 38 9.70 0.06 4.05
N HIS A 39 9.14 0.75 3.06
CA HIS A 39 9.34 2.17 2.79
C HIS A 39 8.20 2.76 1.96
N SER A 40 8.20 4.07 1.73
CA SER A 40 7.18 4.78 0.95
C SER A 40 7.80 5.78 -0.01
N TYR A 41 7.24 5.90 -1.22
CA TYR A 41 7.62 6.95 -2.16
C TYR A 41 7.43 8.36 -1.56
N ASN A 42 6.39 8.56 -0.75
CA ASN A 42 6.11 9.86 -0.15
C ASN A 42 7.22 10.29 0.82
N ALA A 43 7.74 9.36 1.63
CA ALA A 43 8.90 9.61 2.51
C ALA A 43 10.16 9.92 1.69
N LEU A 44 10.38 9.18 0.59
CA LEU A 44 11.49 9.41 -0.33
C LEU A 44 11.45 10.82 -0.95
N LYS A 45 10.28 11.21 -1.48
CA LYS A 45 10.03 12.51 -2.12
C LYS A 45 10.12 13.66 -1.11
N ALA A 46 9.68 13.45 0.13
CA ALA A 46 9.73 14.46 1.17
C ALA A 46 11.15 14.68 1.74
N HIS A 47 12.14 13.87 1.35
CA HIS A 47 13.49 13.89 1.91
C HIS A 47 13.49 13.64 3.43
N SER A 48 12.55 12.80 3.90
CA SER A 48 12.29 12.58 5.33
C SER A 48 13.26 11.59 5.98
N ASP A 49 14.09 10.90 5.20
CA ASP A 49 15.15 10.00 5.66
C ASP A 49 16.40 10.12 4.78
N PHE A 50 17.45 9.37 5.12
CA PHE A 50 18.71 9.44 4.38
C PHE A 50 18.55 9.02 2.90
N TYR A 51 17.62 8.11 2.55
CA TYR A 51 17.41 7.72 1.16
C TYR A 51 16.94 8.94 0.36
N GLY A 52 15.93 9.64 0.88
CA GLY A 52 15.42 10.86 0.27
C GLY A 52 16.49 11.95 0.20
N GLN A 53 17.21 12.20 1.30
CA GLN A 53 18.22 13.29 1.36
C GLN A 53 19.41 13.09 0.42
N TYR A 54 19.93 11.87 0.31
CA TYR A 54 21.17 11.60 -0.44
C TYR A 54 20.95 11.09 -1.86
N TYR A 55 19.83 10.40 -2.11
CA TYR A 55 19.57 9.75 -3.40
C TYR A 55 18.31 10.29 -4.09
N GLY A 56 17.32 10.76 -3.32
CA GLY A 56 16.05 11.27 -3.84
C GLY A 56 15.27 10.24 -4.67
N THR A 57 14.27 10.71 -5.42
CA THR A 57 13.40 9.83 -6.23
C THR A 57 14.05 9.30 -7.50
N GLY A 58 15.28 9.71 -7.82
CA GLY A 58 16.02 9.22 -8.99
C GLY A 58 17.04 8.14 -8.65
N LEU A 59 18.08 8.50 -7.87
CA LEU A 59 19.20 7.59 -7.60
C LEU A 59 18.82 6.46 -6.64
N PHE A 60 17.76 6.60 -5.84
CA PHE A 60 17.34 5.54 -4.92
C PHE A 60 17.07 4.20 -5.65
N TYR A 61 16.55 4.29 -6.88
CA TYR A 61 16.19 3.12 -7.68
C TYR A 61 17.33 2.57 -8.55
N SER A 62 18.45 3.26 -8.65
CA SER A 62 19.53 2.93 -9.62
C SER A 62 20.93 2.89 -9.02
N ASP A 63 21.18 3.60 -7.92
CA ASP A 63 22.48 3.59 -7.25
C ASP A 63 22.66 2.32 -6.43
N SER A 64 23.73 1.59 -6.73
CA SER A 64 24.03 0.32 -6.06
C SER A 64 24.21 0.43 -4.54
N ASN A 65 24.64 1.58 -4.01
CA ASN A 65 24.75 1.78 -2.56
C ASN A 65 23.36 1.97 -1.95
N ALA A 66 22.49 2.77 -2.57
CA ALA A 66 21.11 2.94 -2.10
C ALA A 66 20.36 1.60 -2.04
N ILE A 67 20.46 0.82 -3.12
CA ILE A 67 19.89 -0.54 -3.19
C ILE A 67 20.50 -1.44 -2.11
N GLY A 68 21.82 -1.38 -1.92
CA GLY A 68 22.51 -2.14 -0.87
C GLY A 68 22.00 -1.81 0.54
N TYR A 69 21.91 -0.53 0.89
CA TYR A 69 21.38 -0.11 2.19
C TYR A 69 19.90 -0.49 2.35
N TYR A 70 19.11 -0.42 1.27
CA TYR A 70 17.71 -0.81 1.33
C TYR A 70 17.53 -2.31 1.59
N LYS A 71 18.39 -3.15 1.00
CA LYS A 71 18.43 -4.58 1.32
C LYS A 71 18.86 -4.84 2.77
N ASP A 72 19.79 -4.06 3.31
CA ASP A 72 20.18 -4.15 4.72
C ASP A 72 18.99 -3.81 5.64
N ARG A 73 18.22 -2.76 5.31
CA ARG A 73 16.98 -2.40 6.02
C ARG A 73 15.95 -3.54 5.98
N ILE A 74 15.73 -4.15 4.82
CA ILE A 74 14.82 -5.30 4.67
C ILE A 74 15.28 -6.45 5.57
N ALA A 75 16.56 -6.81 5.53
CA ALA A 75 17.12 -7.88 6.35
C ALA A 75 16.96 -7.58 7.85
N HIS A 76 17.21 -6.35 8.27
CA HIS A 76 17.03 -5.92 9.66
C HIS A 76 15.58 -6.07 10.13
N VAL A 77 14.61 -5.52 9.39
CA VAL A 77 13.18 -5.60 9.75
C VAL A 77 12.70 -7.05 9.76
N MET A 78 13.08 -7.86 8.76
CA MET A 78 12.65 -9.25 8.68
C MET A 78 13.27 -10.14 9.77
N ALA A 79 14.46 -9.80 10.25
CA ALA A 79 15.13 -10.49 11.35
C ALA A 79 14.67 -10.03 12.74
N HIS A 80 13.93 -8.91 12.83
CA HIS A 80 13.40 -8.42 14.10
C HIS A 80 12.49 -9.47 14.74
N VAL A 81 12.76 -9.77 16.01
CA VAL A 81 12.05 -10.82 16.76
C VAL A 81 10.87 -10.23 17.49
N ASN A 82 9.67 -10.66 17.13
CA ASN A 82 8.46 -10.23 17.81
C ASN A 82 8.42 -10.86 19.22
N PRO A 83 8.36 -10.06 20.30
CA PRO A 83 8.42 -10.58 21.67
C PRO A 83 7.18 -11.40 22.07
N HIS A 84 6.05 -11.28 21.36
CA HIS A 84 4.81 -11.99 21.67
C HIS A 84 4.82 -13.46 21.20
N ASN A 85 5.64 -13.82 20.21
CA ASN A 85 5.77 -15.21 19.72
C ASN A 85 7.22 -15.73 19.71
N GLY A 86 8.23 -14.87 19.94
CA GLY A 86 9.63 -15.22 19.95
C GLY A 86 10.22 -15.58 18.57
N LYS A 87 9.52 -15.25 17.48
CA LYS A 87 9.96 -15.53 16.11
C LYS A 87 10.39 -14.26 15.39
N PRO A 88 11.33 -14.33 14.44
CA PRO A 88 11.57 -13.24 13.51
C PRO A 88 10.31 -12.96 12.68
N TRP A 89 10.16 -11.73 12.20
CA TRP A 89 9.05 -11.34 11.34
C TRP A 89 8.99 -12.19 10.06
N SER A 90 10.13 -12.59 9.50
CA SER A 90 10.20 -13.52 8.36
C SER A 90 9.60 -14.90 8.61
N GLU A 91 9.36 -15.27 9.87
CA GLU A 91 8.80 -16.56 10.28
C GLU A 91 7.46 -16.41 11.04
N SER A 92 6.79 -15.26 10.88
CA SER A 92 5.54 -14.93 11.59
C SER A 92 4.31 -14.84 10.66
N PRO A 93 3.96 -15.90 9.90
CA PRO A 93 2.79 -15.91 9.01
C PRO A 93 1.45 -15.82 9.76
N GLU A 94 1.45 -16.04 11.08
CA GLU A 94 0.29 -15.76 11.93
C GLU A 94 -0.07 -14.27 12.00
N TYR A 95 0.90 -13.38 11.76
CA TYR A 95 0.76 -11.93 11.85
C TYR A 95 0.83 -11.24 10.49
N ILE A 96 1.65 -11.78 9.57
CA ILE A 96 2.03 -11.10 8.33
C ILE A 96 1.46 -11.87 7.14
N PHE A 97 0.63 -11.19 6.35
CA PHE A 97 0.09 -11.70 5.09
C PHE A 97 1.09 -11.50 3.95
N ALA A 98 1.68 -10.31 3.85
CA ALA A 98 2.65 -9.99 2.81
C ALA A 98 3.67 -8.93 3.25
N PHE A 99 4.84 -8.98 2.63
CA PHE A 99 5.80 -7.88 2.60
C PHE A 99 5.81 -7.20 1.23
N GLU A 100 6.06 -5.90 1.21
CA GLU A 100 6.05 -5.09 0.00
C GLU A 100 7.37 -4.41 -0.24
N THR A 101 7.77 -4.36 -1.52
CA THR A 101 9.02 -3.73 -1.92
C THR A 101 9.04 -2.26 -1.53
N GLN A 102 7.97 -1.50 -1.75
CA GLN A 102 7.75 -0.12 -1.29
C GLN A 102 6.34 0.34 -1.66
N ASN A 103 5.73 1.17 -0.82
CA ASN A 103 4.49 1.86 -1.16
C ASN A 103 4.70 2.84 -2.33
N GLU A 104 3.99 2.61 -3.43
CA GLU A 104 3.93 3.45 -4.63
C GLU A 104 5.30 3.75 -5.30
N ALA A 105 6.18 2.75 -5.40
CA ALA A 105 7.49 2.92 -6.05
C ALA A 105 7.40 3.56 -7.44
N MET A 106 6.41 3.15 -8.25
CA MET A 106 6.10 3.76 -9.55
C MET A 106 5.16 4.95 -9.38
N HIS A 107 5.73 6.10 -9.06
CA HIS A 107 4.99 7.35 -8.91
C HIS A 107 5.25 8.29 -10.09
N GLY A 108 4.25 8.44 -10.96
CA GLY A 108 4.46 9.01 -12.29
C GLY A 108 5.23 8.04 -13.20
N ASN A 109 5.04 8.11 -14.52
CA ASN A 109 5.68 7.19 -15.48
C ASN A 109 7.19 7.48 -15.69
N GLU A 110 7.91 7.81 -14.63
CA GLU A 110 9.31 8.23 -14.67
C GLU A 110 10.22 6.99 -14.58
N TYR A 111 10.96 6.68 -15.65
CA TYR A 111 11.93 5.57 -15.75
C TYR A 111 11.36 4.15 -15.50
N PRO A 112 10.36 3.71 -16.28
CA PRO A 112 9.68 2.43 -16.06
C PRO A 112 10.62 1.20 -16.07
N ASP A 113 11.64 1.20 -16.93
CA ASP A 113 12.57 0.05 -17.03
C ASP A 113 13.46 -0.06 -15.77
N VAL A 114 13.98 1.06 -15.27
CA VAL A 114 14.81 1.08 -14.05
C VAL A 114 14.00 0.65 -12.83
N LEU A 115 12.77 1.15 -12.73
CA LEU A 115 11.86 0.76 -11.64
C LEU A 115 11.43 -0.70 -11.75
N ALA A 116 11.24 -1.23 -12.96
CA ALA A 116 10.93 -2.64 -13.16
C ALA A 116 12.04 -3.57 -12.65
N ASP A 117 13.29 -3.28 -13.01
CA ASP A 117 14.45 -4.05 -12.56
C ASP A 117 14.62 -3.94 -11.03
N TRP A 118 14.54 -2.73 -10.49
CA TRP A 118 14.61 -2.48 -9.05
C TRP A 118 13.54 -3.26 -8.29
N GLN A 119 12.29 -3.23 -8.75
CA GLN A 119 11.17 -3.92 -8.12
C GLN A 119 11.44 -5.42 -7.97
N CYS A 120 11.93 -6.06 -9.03
CA CYS A 120 12.27 -7.48 -8.99
C CYS A 120 13.49 -7.79 -8.13
N GLU A 121 14.50 -6.92 -8.15
CA GLU A 121 15.70 -7.08 -7.31
C GLU A 121 15.36 -6.99 -5.82
N ILE A 122 14.53 -6.04 -5.42
CA ILE A 122 14.07 -5.88 -4.03
C ILE A 122 13.14 -7.03 -3.63
N ALA A 123 12.21 -7.43 -4.48
CA ALA A 123 11.38 -8.61 -4.22
C ALA A 123 12.25 -9.87 -4.02
N GLY A 124 13.33 -10.02 -4.79
CA GLY A 124 14.32 -11.08 -4.62
C GLY A 124 15.02 -11.04 -3.26
N ALA A 125 15.35 -9.85 -2.75
CA ALA A 125 15.93 -9.69 -1.41
C ALA A 125 14.95 -10.10 -0.30
N ILE A 126 13.66 -9.77 -0.44
CA ILE A 126 12.60 -10.20 0.49
C ILE A 126 12.48 -11.73 0.47
N LYS A 127 12.37 -12.34 -0.73
CA LYS A 127 12.33 -13.80 -0.88
C LYS A 127 13.56 -14.50 -0.29
N GLY A 128 14.74 -13.90 -0.42
CA GLY A 128 15.97 -14.42 0.18
C GLY A 128 15.89 -14.52 1.69
N ASN A 129 15.31 -13.51 2.35
CA ASN A 129 15.09 -13.50 3.80
C ASN A 129 13.98 -14.46 4.25
N LEU A 130 13.02 -14.80 3.38
CA LEU A 130 12.01 -15.84 3.64
C LEU A 130 12.57 -17.26 3.53
N GLN A 131 13.79 -17.46 3.03
CA GLN A 131 14.49 -18.76 2.98
C GLN A 131 13.64 -19.90 2.37
N GLY A 132 12.87 -19.60 1.33
CA GLY A 132 12.03 -20.57 0.62
C GLY A 132 10.66 -20.82 1.24
N ARG A 133 10.30 -20.11 2.32
CA ARG A 133 8.93 -20.08 2.84
C ARG A 133 7.98 -19.46 1.81
N SER A 134 6.77 -20.00 1.75
CA SER A 134 5.70 -19.55 0.87
C SER A 134 4.45 -19.11 1.61
N ASP A 135 4.44 -19.17 2.94
CA ASP A 135 3.31 -18.81 3.81
C ASP A 135 3.27 -17.31 4.17
N ILE A 136 4.20 -16.53 3.63
CA ILE A 136 4.16 -15.06 3.58
C ILE A 136 4.38 -14.63 2.13
N LEU A 137 3.50 -13.77 1.62
CA LEU A 137 3.55 -13.30 0.24
C LEU A 137 4.53 -12.13 0.07
N VAL A 138 4.98 -11.92 -1.16
CA VAL A 138 5.74 -10.73 -1.59
C VAL A 138 4.91 -9.97 -2.62
N SER A 139 4.63 -8.69 -2.31
CA SER A 139 3.75 -7.80 -3.08
C SER A 139 4.52 -6.57 -3.61
N THR A 140 3.95 -5.90 -4.60
CA THR A 140 4.56 -4.72 -5.21
C THR A 140 4.41 -3.43 -4.40
N GLY A 141 3.37 -3.30 -3.57
CA GLY A 141 3.04 -2.03 -2.88
C GLY A 141 2.40 -0.96 -3.77
N GLY A 142 1.88 -1.34 -4.94
CA GLY A 142 1.16 -0.44 -5.84
C GLY A 142 2.02 0.63 -6.54
N GLY A 143 1.33 1.60 -7.12
CA GLY A 143 1.88 2.78 -7.82
C GLY A 143 0.85 3.90 -7.77
N SER A 144 1.19 5.12 -8.16
CA SER A 144 0.30 6.29 -7.97
C SER A 144 -1.07 6.17 -8.67
N TYR A 145 -1.17 5.33 -9.71
CA TYR A 145 -2.39 5.04 -10.48
C TYR A 145 -2.45 3.55 -10.87
N LEU A 146 -3.59 3.14 -11.44
CA LEU A 146 -3.84 1.75 -11.85
C LEU A 146 -2.79 1.24 -12.84
N ALA A 147 -2.53 2.02 -13.90
CA ALA A 147 -1.59 1.61 -14.94
C ALA A 147 -0.14 1.54 -14.42
N THR A 148 0.29 2.49 -13.59
CA THR A 148 1.64 2.50 -12.99
C THR A 148 1.81 1.34 -12.01
N SER A 149 0.75 0.91 -11.33
CA SER A 149 0.81 -0.19 -10.36
C SER A 149 1.10 -1.56 -10.99
N ALA A 150 0.71 -1.75 -12.27
CA ALA A 150 0.67 -3.06 -12.91
C ALA A 150 1.48 -3.12 -14.22
N GLN A 151 2.75 -2.72 -14.15
CA GLN A 151 3.68 -2.80 -15.28
C GLN A 151 3.89 -4.24 -15.76
N ASP A 152 4.09 -4.43 -17.07
CA ASP A 152 4.30 -5.75 -17.69
C ASP A 152 5.38 -6.60 -17.02
N PRO A 153 6.58 -6.06 -16.69
CA PRO A 153 7.65 -6.86 -16.09
C PRO A 153 7.29 -7.49 -14.72
N TYR A 154 6.39 -6.86 -13.96
CA TYR A 154 5.98 -7.38 -12.64
C TYR A 154 5.32 -8.76 -12.75
N PHE A 155 4.59 -8.99 -13.84
CA PHE A 155 3.89 -10.26 -14.07
C PHE A 155 4.85 -11.40 -14.43
N SER A 156 6.03 -11.10 -14.97
CA SER A 156 7.10 -12.08 -15.24
C SER A 156 8.05 -12.29 -14.06
N CYS A 157 7.99 -11.44 -13.04
CA CYS A 157 8.92 -11.45 -11.93
C CYS A 157 8.69 -12.66 -11.01
N ALA A 158 9.61 -13.63 -10.96
CA ALA A 158 9.42 -14.83 -10.15
C ALA A 158 9.35 -14.54 -8.64
N ALA A 159 9.97 -13.45 -8.18
CA ALA A 159 10.02 -13.10 -6.76
C ALA A 159 8.74 -12.41 -6.24
N LEU A 160 7.86 -11.92 -7.12
CA LEU A 160 6.58 -11.32 -6.74
C LEU A 160 5.47 -12.37 -6.78
N ASP A 161 4.66 -12.47 -5.72
CA ASP A 161 3.48 -13.34 -5.70
C ASP A 161 2.20 -12.55 -6.03
N VAL A 162 2.15 -11.30 -5.58
CA VAL A 162 1.01 -10.40 -5.70
C VAL A 162 1.42 -9.13 -6.45
N VAL A 163 0.61 -8.72 -7.42
CA VAL A 163 0.66 -7.37 -7.97
C VAL A 163 -0.43 -6.56 -7.25
N ALA A 164 -0.02 -5.61 -6.41
CA ALA A 164 -0.93 -4.66 -5.80
C ALA A 164 -1.23 -3.52 -6.76
N ILE A 165 -2.48 -3.04 -6.76
CA ILE A 165 -2.94 -1.92 -7.57
C ILE A 165 -3.61 -0.85 -6.73
N HIS A 166 -3.32 0.41 -7.06
CA HIS A 166 -4.02 1.57 -6.50
C HIS A 166 -4.86 2.24 -7.59
N ALA A 167 -6.02 2.77 -7.24
CA ALA A 167 -6.88 3.48 -8.17
C ALA A 167 -7.63 4.64 -7.51
N TYR A 168 -7.33 5.86 -8.00
CA TYR A 168 -7.98 7.09 -7.57
C TYR A 168 -8.70 7.81 -8.73
N GLY A 169 -8.53 7.36 -9.98
CA GLY A 169 -9.31 7.83 -11.12
C GLY A 169 -10.65 7.10 -11.20
N LEU A 170 -11.77 7.81 -11.37
CA LEU A 170 -13.09 7.16 -11.46
C LEU A 170 -13.21 6.21 -12.66
N ALA A 171 -12.50 6.48 -13.75
CA ALA A 171 -12.47 5.61 -14.92
C ALA A 171 -11.74 4.29 -14.65
N ASP A 172 -10.73 4.31 -13.77
CA ASP A 172 -9.93 3.15 -13.39
C ASP A 172 -10.66 2.21 -12.43
N LEU A 173 -11.68 2.72 -11.72
CA LEU A 173 -12.47 1.98 -10.74
C LEU A 173 -13.67 1.22 -11.35
N THR A 174 -13.74 1.14 -12.67
CA THR A 174 -14.78 0.39 -13.37
C THR A 174 -14.37 -1.07 -13.54
N LYS A 175 -15.35 -1.99 -13.55
CA LYS A 175 -15.10 -3.41 -13.79
C LYS A 175 -14.36 -3.62 -15.11
N GLU A 176 -14.77 -2.92 -16.16
CA GLU A 176 -14.22 -3.02 -17.51
C GLU A 176 -12.75 -2.55 -17.57
N ALA A 177 -12.38 -1.54 -16.77
CA ALA A 177 -10.99 -1.10 -16.65
C ALA A 177 -10.12 -2.11 -15.89
N LEU A 178 -10.69 -2.82 -14.92
CA LEU A 178 -9.98 -3.76 -14.05
C LEU A 178 -9.81 -5.16 -14.65
N GLU A 179 -10.79 -5.64 -15.43
CA GLU A 179 -10.79 -6.97 -16.05
C GLU A 179 -9.51 -7.34 -16.83
N PRO A 180 -8.90 -6.43 -17.63
CA PRO A 180 -7.64 -6.71 -18.31
C PRO A 180 -6.49 -7.09 -17.35
N TYR A 181 -6.41 -6.44 -16.18
CA TYR A 181 -5.38 -6.71 -15.18
C TYR A 181 -5.63 -8.05 -14.47
N VAL A 182 -6.90 -8.38 -14.21
CA VAL A 182 -7.29 -9.68 -13.65
C VAL A 182 -6.87 -10.82 -14.59
N MET A 183 -7.23 -10.72 -15.88
CA MET A 183 -6.87 -11.72 -16.87
C MET A 183 -5.35 -11.88 -17.00
N LYS A 184 -4.61 -10.77 -16.97
CA LYS A 184 -3.15 -10.78 -17.05
C LYS A 184 -2.51 -11.44 -15.83
N ALA A 185 -2.99 -11.13 -14.62
CA ALA A 185 -2.53 -11.76 -13.38
C ALA A 185 -2.76 -13.28 -13.42
N GLN A 186 -3.98 -13.72 -13.76
CA GLN A 186 -4.33 -15.13 -13.86
C GLN A 186 -3.47 -15.87 -14.89
N ARG A 187 -3.28 -15.30 -16.08
CA ARG A 187 -2.42 -15.89 -17.14
C ARG A 187 -0.96 -16.00 -16.73
N SER A 188 -0.51 -15.12 -15.84
CA SER A 188 0.89 -15.07 -15.38
C SER A 188 1.10 -15.83 -14.07
N GLY A 189 0.08 -16.49 -13.54
CA GLY A 189 0.14 -17.18 -12.25
C GLY A 189 0.37 -16.24 -11.06
N LYS A 190 0.00 -14.96 -11.21
CA LYS A 190 0.09 -13.95 -10.15
C LYS A 190 -1.27 -13.72 -9.51
N LYS A 191 -1.28 -13.21 -8.29
CA LYS A 191 -2.49 -12.69 -7.65
C LYS A 191 -2.57 -11.18 -7.83
N LEU A 192 -3.77 -10.62 -7.76
CA LEU A 192 -4.03 -9.18 -7.83
C LEU A 192 -4.81 -8.76 -6.58
N ILE A 193 -4.45 -7.61 -6.00
CA ILE A 193 -5.18 -7.00 -4.88
C ILE A 193 -5.35 -5.50 -5.13
N MET A 194 -6.55 -4.97 -4.92
CA MET A 194 -6.78 -3.54 -4.91
C MET A 194 -6.35 -3.01 -3.53
N GLN A 195 -5.08 -2.62 -3.43
CA GLN A 195 -4.48 -2.25 -2.16
C GLN A 195 -4.96 -0.88 -1.69
N GLU A 196 -5.23 0.03 -2.62
CA GLU A 196 -5.77 1.34 -2.29
C GLU A 196 -6.77 1.82 -3.32
N TRP A 197 -7.89 2.32 -2.82
CA TRP A 197 -8.81 3.14 -3.58
C TRP A 197 -9.56 4.05 -2.61
N GLY A 198 -9.93 5.24 -3.07
CA GLY A 198 -10.59 6.23 -2.23
C GLY A 198 -11.55 7.09 -3.04
N MET A 199 -12.58 7.60 -2.37
CA MET A 199 -13.51 8.57 -2.94
C MET A 199 -13.13 9.98 -2.51
N CYS A 200 -13.34 10.97 -3.36
CA CYS A 200 -13.15 12.36 -2.98
C CYS A 200 -14.29 12.83 -2.06
N TYR A 201 -13.93 13.53 -0.99
CA TYR A 201 -14.90 14.12 -0.06
C TYR A 201 -15.62 15.33 -0.69
N TYR A 202 -14.91 16.07 -1.52
CA TYR A 202 -15.36 17.29 -2.19
C TYR A 202 -15.91 17.03 -3.60
N ASP A 203 -16.51 18.04 -4.20
CA ASP A 203 -17.02 18.04 -5.59
C ASP A 203 -15.94 18.25 -6.66
N THR A 204 -14.66 18.06 -6.31
CA THR A 204 -13.51 18.13 -7.20
C THR A 204 -13.13 16.76 -7.79
N SER A 205 -12.02 16.70 -8.54
CA SER A 205 -11.60 15.46 -9.22
C SER A 205 -11.22 14.39 -8.20
N ASN A 206 -11.61 13.14 -8.43
CA ASN A 206 -11.38 12.08 -7.44
C ASN A 206 -9.90 11.82 -7.14
N ASN A 207 -9.04 11.96 -8.15
CA ASN A 207 -7.59 11.82 -8.06
C ASN A 207 -6.85 13.11 -7.69
N ASN A 208 -7.57 14.19 -7.37
CA ASN A 208 -7.02 15.46 -6.94
C ASN A 208 -8.11 16.20 -6.14
N CYS A 209 -8.22 15.86 -4.86
CA CYS A 209 -9.32 16.27 -3.99
C CYS A 209 -8.96 17.31 -2.91
N PRO A 210 -8.02 18.27 -3.08
CA PRO A 210 -7.50 19.05 -1.96
C PRO A 210 -8.49 20.03 -1.32
N THR A 211 -9.50 20.45 -2.08
CA THR A 211 -10.49 21.46 -1.68
C THR A 211 -11.77 21.29 -2.50
N GLY A 212 -12.85 21.95 -2.08
CA GLY A 212 -14.11 22.06 -2.84
C GLY A 212 -15.31 22.18 -1.90
N ASN A 213 -16.52 21.99 -2.43
CA ASN A 213 -17.70 21.85 -1.60
C ASN A 213 -17.84 20.38 -1.19
N ALA A 214 -18.10 20.14 0.10
CA ALA A 214 -18.36 18.80 0.58
C ALA A 214 -19.55 18.20 -0.19
N LEU A 215 -19.36 17.02 -0.76
CA LEU A 215 -20.45 16.25 -1.35
C LEU A 215 -21.48 15.91 -0.26
N SER A 216 -22.73 15.71 -0.65
CA SER A 216 -23.73 15.22 0.31
C SER A 216 -23.33 13.84 0.86
N THR A 217 -23.66 13.53 2.11
CA THR A 217 -23.40 12.21 2.71
C THR A 217 -23.96 11.07 1.84
N LEU A 218 -25.17 11.26 1.29
CA LEU A 218 -25.79 10.30 0.38
C LEU A 218 -24.96 10.08 -0.90
N THR A 219 -24.40 11.14 -1.47
CA THR A 219 -23.54 11.04 -2.65
C THR A 219 -22.28 10.25 -2.32
N ARG A 220 -21.61 10.58 -1.20
CA ARG A 220 -20.40 9.88 -0.75
C ARG A 220 -20.66 8.38 -0.48
N ASP A 221 -21.74 8.07 0.22
CA ASP A 221 -22.16 6.68 0.48
C ASP A 221 -22.42 5.90 -0.80
N ASN A 222 -23.10 6.53 -1.78
CA ASN A 222 -23.38 5.90 -3.07
C ASN A 222 -22.11 5.68 -3.89
N ASN A 223 -21.14 6.62 -3.83
CA ASN A 223 -19.85 6.47 -4.49
C ASN A 223 -19.08 5.28 -3.92
N ILE A 224 -18.95 5.18 -2.59
CA ILE A 224 -18.29 4.05 -1.92
C ILE A 224 -18.91 2.72 -2.38
N LYS A 225 -20.24 2.60 -2.29
CA LYS A 225 -20.95 1.37 -2.68
C LYS A 225 -20.73 1.02 -4.15
N LYS A 226 -20.85 2.00 -5.05
CA LYS A 226 -20.72 1.81 -6.50
C LYS A 226 -19.34 1.27 -6.89
N TYR A 227 -18.27 1.87 -6.38
CA TYR A 227 -16.92 1.48 -6.80
C TYR A 227 -16.42 0.24 -6.06
N ALA A 228 -16.83 0.02 -4.80
CA ALA A 228 -16.61 -1.26 -4.14
C ALA A 228 -17.30 -2.43 -4.87
N ASP A 229 -18.54 -2.24 -5.34
CA ASP A 229 -19.28 -3.21 -6.17
C ASP A 229 -18.56 -3.45 -7.50
N SER A 230 -18.06 -2.40 -8.15
CA SER A 230 -17.30 -2.52 -9.41
C SER A 230 -16.02 -3.35 -9.25
N ILE A 231 -15.25 -3.11 -8.17
CA ILE A 231 -14.04 -3.87 -7.85
C ILE A 231 -14.39 -5.33 -7.49
N GLY A 232 -15.44 -5.53 -6.69
CA GLY A 232 -15.94 -6.85 -6.31
C GLY A 232 -16.43 -7.67 -7.51
N LEU A 233 -17.15 -7.05 -8.45
CA LEU A 233 -17.61 -7.66 -9.70
C LEU A 233 -16.45 -8.02 -10.65
N ALA A 234 -15.31 -7.35 -10.55
CA ALA A 234 -14.08 -7.75 -11.23
C ALA A 234 -13.39 -8.93 -10.53
N GLY A 235 -13.86 -9.35 -9.35
CA GLY A 235 -13.32 -10.46 -8.57
C GLY A 235 -12.06 -10.12 -7.78
N ILE A 236 -11.79 -8.83 -7.55
CA ILE A 236 -10.57 -8.36 -6.88
C ILE A 236 -10.89 -8.06 -5.41
N PRO A 237 -10.15 -8.63 -4.43
CA PRO A 237 -10.25 -8.19 -3.04
C PRO A 237 -9.66 -6.79 -2.88
N TRP A 238 -10.22 -5.99 -1.98
CA TRP A 238 -9.88 -4.56 -1.87
C TRP A 238 -9.71 -4.06 -0.45
N MET A 239 -8.88 -3.02 -0.31
CA MET A 239 -8.70 -2.22 0.90
C MET A 239 -8.96 -0.75 0.55
N TYR A 240 -9.77 -0.07 1.38
CA TYR A 240 -10.15 1.32 1.16
C TYR A 240 -9.12 2.25 1.82
N TRP A 241 -8.68 3.27 1.09
CA TRP A 241 -7.81 4.33 1.58
C TRP A 241 -8.62 5.52 2.10
N GLN A 242 -8.62 5.82 3.40
CA GLN A 242 -8.13 4.98 4.50
C GLN A 242 -9.16 4.92 5.63
N ILE A 243 -9.03 3.89 6.48
CA ILE A 243 -9.82 3.75 7.70
C ILE A 243 -9.02 4.33 8.85
N ILE A 244 -9.58 5.32 9.55
CA ILE A 244 -8.96 5.93 10.72
C ILE A 244 -9.80 5.69 11.98
N PRO A 245 -9.20 5.63 13.18
CA PRO A 245 -9.93 5.35 14.42
C PRO A 245 -10.82 6.52 14.87
N ASN A 246 -10.60 7.72 14.32
CA ASN A 246 -11.27 8.96 14.71
C ASN A 246 -12.10 9.51 13.55
N GLY A 247 -12.98 10.48 13.80
CA GLY A 247 -13.58 11.25 12.70
C GLY A 247 -12.50 11.99 11.89
N ASP A 248 -12.63 11.97 10.56
CA ASP A 248 -11.74 12.70 9.65
C ASP A 248 -12.02 14.22 9.78
N PRO A 249 -11.03 15.04 10.16
CA PRO A 249 -11.21 16.48 10.22
C PRO A 249 -11.25 17.15 8.84
N HIS A 250 -10.86 16.43 7.77
CA HIS A 250 -10.80 16.88 6.37
C HIS A 250 -9.88 18.08 6.15
N TYR A 251 -8.77 18.15 6.89
CA TYR A 251 -7.65 19.02 6.54
C TYR A 251 -6.68 18.25 5.64
N GLY A 252 -6.17 18.91 4.60
CA GLY A 252 -5.25 18.37 3.58
C GLY A 252 -3.92 17.75 4.04
N TYR A 253 -3.76 17.48 5.34
CA TYR A 253 -2.63 16.82 5.99
C TYR A 253 -3.04 15.73 7.00
N ASP A 254 -4.31 15.31 7.07
CA ASP A 254 -4.79 14.62 8.27
C ASP A 254 -4.37 13.14 8.39
N TYR A 255 -3.81 12.85 9.57
CA TYR A 255 -3.26 11.59 10.13
C TYR A 255 -2.15 10.86 9.38
N GLU A 256 -1.98 11.09 8.09
CA GLU A 256 -0.70 10.82 7.43
C GLU A 256 0.33 11.75 8.07
N VAL A 257 1.41 11.16 8.59
CA VAL A 257 2.69 11.79 8.92
C VAL A 257 2.63 13.32 9.03
N ARG A 258 2.68 13.85 10.25
CA ARG A 258 2.86 15.30 10.50
C ARG A 258 4.10 15.81 9.75
N GLU A 259 3.92 16.21 8.50
CA GLU A 259 4.90 16.88 7.68
C GLU A 259 5.06 18.31 8.22
N PRO A 260 6.28 18.81 8.44
CA PRO A 260 6.48 20.21 8.76
C PRO A 260 6.08 21.06 7.54
N TYR A 261 4.93 21.73 7.63
CA TYR A 261 4.46 22.87 6.82
C TYR A 261 5.03 22.97 5.39
N ARG A 262 4.29 22.46 4.40
CA ARG A 262 4.55 22.74 2.97
C ARG A 262 3.87 24.03 2.52
N PRO A 263 4.47 24.82 1.62
CA PRO A 263 3.76 25.84 0.84
C PRO A 263 2.65 25.20 -0.01
N GLN A 264 1.52 25.88 -0.16
CA GLN A 264 0.28 25.41 -0.81
C GLN A 264 0.38 25.19 -2.34
N ASP A 265 1.56 25.31 -2.94
CA ASP A 265 1.71 25.53 -4.38
C ASP A 265 2.12 24.30 -5.21
N GLU A 266 2.11 23.09 -4.63
CA GLU A 266 2.46 21.88 -5.38
C GLU A 266 1.32 20.86 -5.39
N ASN A 267 0.93 20.44 -6.59
CA ASN A 267 -0.07 19.41 -6.87
C ASN A 267 0.30 18.07 -6.17
N VAL A 268 -0.09 17.92 -4.91
CA VAL A 268 -0.04 16.64 -4.20
C VAL A 268 -1.30 15.86 -4.57
N CYS A 269 -1.14 14.70 -5.19
CA CYS A 269 -2.24 13.82 -5.63
C CYS A 269 -3.06 13.20 -4.48
N PHE A 270 -2.83 13.62 -3.23
CA PHE A 270 -3.30 12.93 -2.02
C PHE A 270 -3.91 13.84 -0.97
N ALA A 271 -3.93 15.17 -1.17
CA ALA A 271 -4.66 16.04 -0.25
C ALA A 271 -6.16 15.72 -0.36
N ASP A 272 -6.71 15.15 0.72
CA ASP A 272 -8.13 14.91 1.00
C ASP A 272 -8.88 13.85 0.16
N SER A 273 -8.27 12.70 -0.11
CA SER A 273 -9.10 11.49 -0.29
C SER A 273 -9.97 11.29 0.97
N GLN A 274 -11.25 10.93 0.81
CA GLN A 274 -12.19 10.77 1.91
C GLN A 274 -11.73 9.65 2.84
N GLN A 275 -11.14 10.00 3.98
CA GLN A 275 -10.86 9.03 5.02
C GLN A 275 -12.18 8.66 5.71
N VAL A 276 -12.35 7.39 6.01
CA VAL A 276 -13.55 6.88 6.67
C VAL A 276 -13.21 6.57 8.11
N GLY A 277 -13.55 7.51 8.98
CA GLY A 277 -13.50 7.30 10.42
C GLY A 277 -14.47 6.22 10.89
N ILE A 278 -13.99 5.36 11.79
CA ILE A 278 -14.85 4.38 12.48
C ILE A 278 -15.97 5.16 13.20
N ASP A 279 -17.21 4.70 13.02
CA ASP A 279 -18.44 5.32 13.54
C ASP A 279 -18.71 6.76 13.06
N HIS A 280 -18.01 7.22 12.02
CA HIS A 280 -18.29 8.49 11.35
C HIS A 280 -19.37 8.35 10.25
N GLN A 281 -19.75 9.46 9.61
CA GLN A 281 -20.92 9.54 8.71
C GLN A 281 -20.95 8.49 7.58
N ASN A 282 -19.79 8.10 7.04
CA ASN A 282 -19.68 7.20 5.90
C ASN A 282 -19.27 5.76 6.27
N TRP A 283 -19.01 5.49 7.57
CA TRP A 283 -18.61 4.17 8.07
C TRP A 283 -19.65 3.09 7.74
N GLY A 284 -20.93 3.40 7.91
CA GLY A 284 -22.02 2.47 7.61
C GLY A 284 -22.04 2.03 6.15
N ALA A 285 -21.72 2.93 5.21
CA ALA A 285 -21.65 2.61 3.79
C ALA A 285 -20.44 1.73 3.46
N LEU A 286 -19.25 2.06 4.00
CA LEU A 286 -18.05 1.26 3.80
C LEU A 286 -18.22 -0.16 4.38
N LYS A 287 -18.73 -0.26 5.62
CA LYS A 287 -19.02 -1.54 6.27
C LYS A 287 -20.00 -2.39 5.46
N ALA A 288 -21.08 -1.80 4.95
CA ALA A 288 -22.04 -2.50 4.11
C ALA A 288 -21.39 -2.98 2.79
N ALA A 289 -20.56 -2.15 2.17
CA ALA A 289 -19.81 -2.51 0.96
C ALA A 289 -18.85 -3.69 1.22
N SER A 290 -18.11 -3.68 2.33
CA SER A 290 -17.23 -4.79 2.71
C SER A 290 -17.98 -6.10 2.97
N GLN A 291 -19.18 -6.03 3.58
CA GLN A 291 -20.03 -7.21 3.78
C GLN A 291 -20.49 -7.82 2.46
N VAL A 292 -20.88 -6.98 1.49
CA VAL A 292 -21.25 -7.44 0.14
C VAL A 292 -20.04 -7.98 -0.61
N ALA A 293 -18.84 -7.42 -0.42
CA ALA A 293 -17.61 -7.86 -1.08
C ALA A 293 -17.34 -9.37 -0.91
N SER A 294 -17.66 -9.93 0.26
CA SER A 294 -17.53 -11.37 0.55
C SER A 294 -18.45 -12.29 -0.27
N GLN A 295 -19.43 -11.74 -1.00
CA GLN A 295 -20.41 -12.49 -1.77
C GLN A 295 -20.04 -12.64 -3.25
N TYR A 296 -19.10 -11.83 -3.75
CA TYR A 296 -18.64 -11.96 -5.14
C TYR A 296 -17.73 -13.18 -5.30
N ALA A 297 -17.71 -13.72 -6.51
CA ALA A 297 -16.73 -14.74 -6.88
C ALA A 297 -15.33 -14.11 -6.91
N ALA A 298 -14.43 -14.59 -6.05
CA ALA A 298 -13.05 -14.14 -6.06
C ALA A 298 -12.30 -14.69 -7.28
N ALA A 299 -11.57 -13.82 -7.99
CA ALA A 299 -10.71 -14.22 -9.09
C ALA A 299 -9.39 -14.87 -8.62
N PHE A 300 -9.05 -14.68 -7.33
CA PHE A 300 -7.83 -15.14 -6.69
C PHE A 300 -8.16 -15.75 -5.32
N ASP A 301 -7.67 -16.95 -5.06
CA ASP A 301 -7.80 -17.61 -3.77
C ASP A 301 -6.62 -17.24 -2.86
N PHE A 302 -6.91 -16.64 -1.72
CA PHE A 302 -5.93 -16.28 -0.69
C PHE A 302 -6.08 -17.11 0.59
N SER A 303 -6.93 -18.13 0.61
CA SER A 303 -7.27 -18.90 1.82
C SER A 303 -6.08 -19.57 2.49
N GLU A 304 -5.02 -19.92 1.75
CA GLU A 304 -3.78 -20.47 2.31
C GLU A 304 -3.04 -19.47 3.23
N TRP A 305 -3.23 -18.16 3.03
CA TRP A 305 -2.52 -17.10 3.77
C TRP A 305 -3.39 -16.37 4.81
N LEU A 306 -4.67 -16.71 4.93
CA LEU A 306 -5.60 -16.12 5.91
C LEU A 306 -5.78 -17.04 7.11
#